data_AF-A0A381RYI4-F1
#
_entry.id   AF-A0A381RYI4-F1
#
_cell.length_a   1.000
_cell.length_b   1.000
_cell.length_c   1.000
_cell.angle_alpha   90.00
_cell.angle_beta   90.00
_cell.angle_gamma   90.00
#
_symmetry.space_group_name_H-M   'P 1'
#
loop_
_entity.id
_entity.type
_entity.pdbx_description
1 polymer ?
#
loop_
_entity_poly.entity_id
_entity_poly.type
_entity_poly.pdbx_seq_one_letter_code
_entity_poly.pdbx_strand_id
1 'polypeptide(L)'
;MPKTEREFHHHDEVEWTPVAADSGAAGEGMTEKILNFDPEAGVSTRMLRFAPGVDTEQVITHDFWEEVYIIDGEMHDKTVNQTFTAGMSACRPPGMPHGPYASTIGCTTFEVRYYRK
;
A
#
# COMPACT_ATOMS: atom_id res chain seq x y z
N MET A 1 -21.05 -3.27 1.71
CA MET A 1 -21.17 -4.72 1.72
C MET A 1 -19.82 -5.23 2.14
N PRO A 2 -19.72 -6.13 3.13
CA PRO A 2 -18.43 -6.67 3.57
C PRO A 2 -17.65 -7.27 2.40
N LYS A 3 -16.32 -7.37 2.55
CA LYS A 3 -15.44 -8.06 1.59
C LYS A 3 -16.02 -9.42 1.21
N THR A 4 -15.99 -9.76 -0.07
CA THR A 4 -16.51 -11.03 -0.61
C THR A 4 -15.80 -12.22 0.02
N GLU A 5 -16.56 -13.25 0.42
CA GLU A 5 -16.02 -14.52 0.90
C GLU A 5 -15.26 -15.25 -0.22
N ARG A 6 -14.01 -15.64 0.05
CA ARG A 6 -13.14 -16.40 -0.85
C ARG A 6 -12.24 -17.34 -0.04
N GLU A 7 -12.02 -18.54 -0.54
CA GLU A 7 -11.00 -19.47 -0.02
C GLU A 7 -9.59 -19.08 -0.56
N PHE A 8 -8.54 -19.80 -0.14
CA PHE A 8 -7.20 -19.64 -0.71
C PHE A 8 -7.19 -19.70 -2.24
N HIS A 9 -6.59 -18.68 -2.85
CA HIS A 9 -6.35 -18.56 -4.28
C HIS A 9 -4.98 -17.92 -4.50
N HIS A 10 -4.38 -18.13 -5.66
CA HIS A 10 -3.06 -17.55 -5.93
C HIS A 10 -3.21 -16.06 -6.25
N HIS A 11 -2.35 -15.21 -5.70
CA HIS A 11 -2.43 -13.76 -5.98
C HIS A 11 -2.14 -13.45 -7.46
N ASP A 12 -1.53 -14.37 -8.22
CA ASP A 12 -1.33 -14.24 -9.67
C ASP A 12 -2.60 -14.31 -10.50
N GLU A 13 -3.71 -14.76 -9.93
CA GLU A 13 -5.02 -14.64 -10.54
C GLU A 13 -5.56 -13.20 -10.52
N VAL A 14 -4.91 -12.30 -9.76
CA VAL A 14 -5.25 -10.87 -9.69
C VAL A 14 -4.23 -10.08 -10.49
N GLU A 15 -4.71 -9.28 -11.43
CA GLU A 15 -3.88 -8.44 -12.29
C GLU A 15 -3.26 -7.27 -11.52
N TRP A 16 -2.03 -6.90 -11.89
CA TRP A 16 -1.47 -5.62 -11.51
C TRP A 16 -2.15 -4.52 -12.31
N THR A 17 -2.73 -3.54 -11.62
CA THR A 17 -3.38 -2.38 -12.23
C THR A 17 -2.71 -1.10 -11.75
N PRO A 18 -2.68 -0.02 -12.56
CA PRO A 18 -2.23 1.28 -12.07
C PRO A 18 -3.04 1.72 -10.85
N VAL A 19 -2.37 2.29 -9.86
CA VAL A 19 -3.03 2.79 -8.66
C VAL A 19 -3.96 3.95 -9.01
N ALA A 20 -5.21 3.88 -8.58
CA ALA A 20 -6.22 4.90 -8.86
C ALA A 20 -5.81 6.28 -8.28
N ALA A 21 -6.06 7.35 -9.04
CA ALA A 21 -5.58 8.71 -8.75
C ALA A 21 -5.98 9.26 -7.37
N ASP A 22 -7.11 8.79 -6.82
CA ASP A 22 -7.71 9.22 -5.56
C ASP A 22 -7.33 8.33 -4.35
N SER A 23 -6.49 7.32 -4.54
CA SER A 23 -6.16 6.33 -3.49
C SER A 23 -5.07 6.76 -2.49
N GLY A 24 -4.53 7.98 -2.65
CA GLY A 24 -3.46 8.53 -1.81
C GLY A 24 -2.06 7.96 -2.08
N ALA A 25 -1.92 6.96 -2.96
CA ALA A 25 -0.65 6.33 -3.35
C ALA A 25 -0.44 6.35 -4.88
N ALA A 26 -1.21 7.17 -5.60
CA ALA A 26 -1.15 7.26 -7.05
C ALA A 26 0.15 7.91 -7.53
N GLY A 27 0.76 7.32 -8.56
CA GLY A 27 1.97 7.84 -9.17
C GLY A 27 2.43 6.98 -10.33
N GLU A 28 3.28 7.56 -11.19
CA GLU A 28 3.98 6.78 -12.20
C GLU A 28 4.82 5.68 -11.53
N GLY A 29 4.78 4.46 -12.07
CA GLY A 29 5.48 3.31 -11.48
C GLY A 29 4.77 2.66 -10.28
N MET A 30 3.61 3.16 -9.87
CA MET A 30 2.80 2.57 -8.80
C MET A 30 1.71 1.65 -9.38
N THR A 31 1.75 0.37 -9.01
CA THR A 31 0.72 -0.61 -9.41
C THR A 31 0.21 -1.40 -8.20
N GLU A 32 -1.03 -1.88 -8.26
CA GLU A 32 -1.64 -2.64 -7.17
C GLU A 32 -2.39 -3.89 -7.65
N LYS A 33 -2.45 -4.89 -6.76
CA LYS A 33 -3.40 -6.01 -6.81
C LYS A 33 -4.40 -5.82 -5.68
N ILE A 34 -5.66 -5.56 -5.99
CA ILE A 34 -6.73 -5.50 -4.99
C ILE A 34 -7.21 -6.93 -4.72
N LEU A 35 -6.76 -7.51 -3.61
CA LEU A 35 -7.08 -8.91 -3.25
C LEU A 35 -8.51 -9.03 -2.72
N ASN A 36 -8.91 -8.06 -1.89
CA ASN A 36 -10.26 -7.94 -1.33
C ASN A 36 -10.65 -6.47 -1.23
N PHE A 37 -11.94 -6.16 -1.46
CA PHE A 37 -12.45 -4.79 -1.39
C PHE A 37 -13.84 -4.76 -0.74
N ASP A 38 -14.04 -3.82 0.19
CA ASP A 38 -15.36 -3.44 0.69
C ASP A 38 -15.76 -2.12 0.02
N PRO A 39 -16.69 -2.13 -0.96
CA PRO A 39 -17.08 -0.93 -1.68
C PRO A 39 -17.94 0.03 -0.85
N GLU A 40 -18.52 -0.40 0.26
CA GLU A 40 -19.31 0.50 1.14
C GLU A 40 -18.39 1.26 2.09
N ALA A 41 -17.40 0.58 2.66
CA ALA A 41 -16.41 1.21 3.52
C ALA A 41 -15.26 1.87 2.75
N GLY A 42 -15.06 1.55 1.47
CA GLY A 42 -13.97 2.10 0.66
C GLY A 42 -12.58 1.59 1.06
N VAL A 43 -12.49 0.41 1.68
CA VAL A 43 -11.22 -0.15 2.18
C VAL A 43 -10.88 -1.47 1.51
N SER A 44 -9.58 -1.71 1.32
CA SER A 44 -9.06 -2.89 0.63
C SER A 44 -8.08 -3.69 1.48
N THR A 45 -7.88 -4.94 1.06
CA THR A 45 -6.62 -5.66 1.29
C THR A 45 -5.94 -5.75 -0.05
N ARG A 46 -4.69 -5.29 -0.16
CA ARG A 46 -4.01 -5.19 -1.45
C ARG A 46 -2.53 -5.54 -1.35
N MET A 47 -1.94 -5.82 -2.51
CA MET A 47 -0.50 -5.69 -2.69
C MET A 47 -0.24 -4.39 -3.45
N LEU A 48 0.71 -3.58 -2.99
CA LEU A 48 1.15 -2.38 -3.68
C LEU A 48 2.60 -2.57 -4.13
N ARG A 49 2.90 -2.15 -5.36
CA ARG A 49 4.21 -2.26 -5.97
C ARG A 49 4.70 -0.89 -6.42
N PHE A 50 5.92 -0.57 -5.99
CA PHE A 50 6.72 0.55 -6.41
C PHE A 50 7.73 0.02 -7.43
N ALA A 51 7.68 0.52 -8.66
CA ALA A 51 8.73 0.23 -9.63
C ALA A 51 10.09 0.78 -9.14
N PRO A 52 11.22 0.18 -9.56
CA PRO A 52 12.53 0.77 -9.31
C PRO A 52 12.62 2.21 -9.81
N GLY A 53 13.14 3.10 -8.98
CA GLY A 53 13.28 4.52 -9.29
C GLY A 53 12.05 5.38 -8.96
N VAL A 54 10.99 4.82 -8.36
CA VAL A 54 9.87 5.63 -7.85
C VAL A 54 10.38 6.64 -6.83
N ASP A 55 10.01 7.90 -7.02
CA ASP A 55 10.24 9.01 -6.10
C ASP A 55 8.95 9.82 -6.01
N THR A 56 8.33 9.82 -4.83
CA THR A 56 7.05 10.50 -4.56
C THR A 56 7.31 11.80 -3.81
N GLU A 57 6.49 12.82 -4.02
CA GLU A 57 6.73 14.16 -3.45
C GLU A 57 5.78 14.54 -2.31
N GLN A 58 4.67 13.83 -2.16
CA GLN A 58 3.61 14.21 -1.23
C GLN A 58 3.67 13.37 0.05
N VAL A 59 3.51 14.03 1.19
CA VAL A 59 3.23 13.36 2.47
C VAL A 59 1.81 12.80 2.39
N ILE A 60 1.67 11.52 2.73
CA ILE A 60 0.39 10.82 2.67
C ILE A 60 -0.28 10.90 4.04
N THR A 61 -1.59 11.12 4.03
CA THR A 61 -2.48 10.96 5.19
C THR A 61 -3.79 10.34 4.73
N HIS A 62 -4.41 9.51 5.58
CA HIS A 62 -5.71 8.90 5.33
C HIS A 62 -6.50 8.77 6.63
N ASP A 63 -7.81 8.58 6.50
CA ASP A 63 -8.78 8.49 7.61
C ASP A 63 -9.06 7.06 8.10
N PHE A 64 -8.52 6.05 7.42
CA PHE A 64 -8.57 4.64 7.83
C PHE A 64 -7.29 4.18 8.54
N TRP A 65 -7.34 3.00 9.16
CA TRP A 65 -6.15 2.27 9.62
C TRP A 65 -5.49 1.57 8.44
N GLU A 66 -4.17 1.65 8.35
CA GLU A 66 -3.36 0.92 7.38
C GLU A 66 -2.29 0.11 8.12
N GLU A 67 -2.32 -1.21 7.95
CA GLU A 67 -1.26 -2.10 8.39
C GLU A 67 -0.50 -2.63 7.18
N VAL A 68 0.81 -2.51 7.21
CA VAL A 68 1.69 -2.77 6.06
C VAL A 68 2.76 -3.78 6.44
N TYR A 69 3.04 -4.72 5.55
CA TYR A 69 4.21 -5.60 5.60
C TYR A 69 4.98 -5.50 4.28
N ILE A 70 6.30 -5.31 4.35
CA ILE A 70 7.15 -5.27 3.16
C ILE A 70 7.53 -6.70 2.78
N ILE A 71 7.05 -7.15 1.63
CA ILE A 71 7.32 -8.49 1.09
C ILE A 71 8.72 -8.53 0.49
N ASP A 72 9.04 -7.53 -0.34
CA ASP A 72 10.28 -7.48 -1.12
C ASP A 72 10.73 -6.04 -1.37
N GLY A 73 12.03 -5.85 -1.55
CA GLY A 73 12.65 -4.56 -1.87
C GLY A 73 12.75 -3.60 -0.67
N GLU A 74 12.65 -2.30 -0.96
CA GLU A 74 12.86 -1.24 0.03
C GLU A 74 12.00 0.01 -0.23
N MET A 75 11.68 0.74 0.84
CA MET A 75 11.14 2.10 0.76
C MET A 75 11.91 3.03 1.69
N HIS A 76 12.40 4.14 1.16
CA HIS A 76 13.03 5.21 1.92
C HIS A 76 12.01 6.30 2.22
N ASP A 77 11.67 6.48 3.49
CA ASP A 77 10.85 7.60 3.94
C ASP A 77 11.71 8.86 4.05
N LYS A 78 11.44 9.84 3.18
CA LYS A 78 12.20 11.09 3.09
C LYS A 78 11.97 12.01 4.30
N THR A 79 10.86 11.86 5.02
CA THR A 79 10.53 12.70 6.18
C THR A 79 11.26 12.26 7.44
N VAL A 80 11.33 10.96 7.71
CA VAL A 80 12.10 10.43 8.85
C VAL A 80 13.53 10.03 8.47
N ASN A 81 13.89 10.13 7.18
CA ASN A 81 15.19 9.79 6.63
C ASN A 81 15.63 8.36 6.99
N GLN A 82 14.74 7.40 6.75
CA GLN A 82 14.96 6.00 7.09
C GLN A 82 14.50 5.09 5.96
N THR A 83 15.32 4.08 5.66
CA THR A 83 14.97 3.01 4.73
C THR A 83 14.38 1.82 5.50
N PHE A 84 13.21 1.37 5.06
CA PHE A 84 12.53 0.16 5.52
C PHE A 84 12.63 -0.92 4.43
N THR A 85 12.85 -2.16 4.84
CA THR A 85 13.15 -3.27 3.92
C THR A 85 12.25 -4.48 4.15
N ALA A 86 12.34 -5.47 3.26
CA ALA A 86 11.61 -6.73 3.37
C ALA A 86 11.68 -7.35 4.79
N GLY A 87 10.52 -7.81 5.28
CA GLY A 87 10.37 -8.34 6.64
C GLY A 87 9.95 -7.30 7.69
N MET A 88 9.99 -6.00 7.38
CA MET A 88 9.50 -4.96 8.27
C MET A 88 7.98 -4.75 8.13
N SER A 89 7.36 -4.25 9.20
CA SER A 89 5.93 -3.91 9.23
C SER A 89 5.69 -2.55 9.85
N ALA A 90 4.53 -1.96 9.53
CA ALA A 90 4.07 -0.70 10.10
C ALA A 90 2.57 -0.78 10.42
N CYS A 91 2.14 -0.03 11.44
CA CYS A 91 0.75 0.21 11.76
C CYS A 91 0.51 1.72 11.76
N ARG A 92 -0.28 2.21 10.80
CA ARG A 92 -0.55 3.63 10.55
C ARG A 92 -1.99 3.93 10.95
N PRO A 93 -2.21 4.61 12.09
CA PRO A 93 -3.54 5.06 12.48
C PRO A 93 -4.05 6.17 11.55
N PRO A 94 -5.37 6.46 11.58
CA PRO A 94 -5.95 7.62 10.92
C PRO A 94 -5.19 8.91 11.24
N GLY A 95 -4.85 9.66 10.20
CA GLY A 95 -4.16 10.95 10.30
C GLY A 95 -2.65 10.87 10.49
N MET A 96 -2.03 9.68 10.57
CA MET A 96 -0.57 9.56 10.66
C MET A 96 0.10 10.00 9.34
N PRO A 97 0.93 11.06 9.35
CA PRO A 97 1.72 11.43 8.17
C PRO A 97 2.81 10.40 7.92
N HIS A 98 3.05 10.06 6.66
CA HIS A 98 4.08 9.11 6.27
C HIS A 98 4.52 9.34 4.82
N GLY A 99 5.74 8.88 4.49
CA GLY A 99 6.40 9.31 3.26
C GLY A 99 6.72 10.83 3.30
N PRO A 100 7.05 11.45 2.15
CA PRO A 100 7.07 10.85 0.84
C PRO A 100 8.15 9.76 0.73
N TYR A 101 7.92 8.79 -0.15
CA TYR A 101 8.82 7.66 -0.35
C TYR A 101 9.68 7.79 -1.60
N ALA A 102 10.90 7.29 -1.51
CA ALA A 102 11.72 6.90 -2.65
C ALA A 102 12.02 5.40 -2.59
N SER A 103 12.21 4.76 -3.73
CA SER A 103 12.61 3.35 -3.82
C SER A 103 13.55 3.13 -4.98
N THR A 104 14.84 2.92 -4.71
CA THR A 104 15.84 2.76 -5.77
C THR A 104 15.72 1.42 -6.46
N ILE A 105 15.50 0.34 -5.70
CA ILE A 105 15.43 -1.03 -6.22
C ILE A 105 13.99 -1.57 -6.39
N GLY A 106 12.98 -0.77 -6.07
CA GLY A 106 11.58 -1.17 -6.05
C GLY A 106 11.14 -1.72 -4.70
N CYS A 107 9.82 -1.88 -4.53
CA CYS A 107 9.21 -2.37 -3.31
C CYS A 107 7.91 -3.10 -3.62
N THR A 108 7.61 -4.18 -2.90
CA THR A 108 6.27 -4.77 -2.86
C THR A 108 5.79 -4.89 -1.42
N THR A 109 4.61 -4.37 -1.13
CA THR A 109 3.96 -4.43 0.19
C THR A 109 2.70 -5.29 0.15
N PHE A 110 2.31 -5.79 1.32
CA PHE A 110 0.95 -6.25 1.62
C PHE A 110 0.31 -5.26 2.58
N GLU A 111 -0.89 -4.78 2.25
CA GLU A 111 -1.58 -3.73 2.98
C GLU A 111 -2.98 -4.17 3.38
N VAL A 112 -3.33 -3.96 4.64
CA VAL A 112 -4.67 -4.16 5.18
C VAL A 112 -5.23 -2.83 5.62
N ARG A 113 -6.32 -2.41 4.98
CA ARG A 113 -7.03 -1.17 5.29
C ARG A 113 -8.37 -1.47 5.93
N TYR A 114 -8.69 -0.75 7.00
CA TYR A 114 -9.94 -0.95 7.75
C TYR A 114 -10.31 0.26 8.61
N TYR A 115 -11.60 0.34 8.95
CA TYR A 115 -12.10 1.19 10.04
C TYR A 115 -12.38 0.34 11.27
N ARG A 116 -12.08 0.87 12.46
CA ARG A 116 -12.52 0.23 13.71
C ARG A 116 -14.03 0.44 13.85
N LYS A 117 -14.74 -0.63 14.22
CA LYS A 117 -16.13 -0.52 14.69
C LYS A 117 -16.18 0.03 16.10
#